data_AF-A0AAN8ITN5-F1
#
_entry.id   AF-A0AAN8ITN5-F1
#
_cell.length_a   1.000
_cell.length_b   1.000
_cell.length_c   1.000
_cell.angle_alpha   90.00
_cell.angle_beta   90.00
_cell.angle_gamma   90.00
#
_symmetry.space_group_name_H-M   'P 1'
#
loop_
_entity.id
_entity.type
_entity.pdbx_description
1 polymer ?
#
loop_
_entity_poly.entity_id
_entity_poly.type
_entity_poly.pdbx_seq_one_letter_code
_entity_poly.pdbx_strand_id
1 'polypeptide(L)'
;MAHELYEAIYQSSGHELHLDGGDGQLLLAILMQMTMSDYPPLTSIALKVLFRHFTQYQELLEDLKQVQLLVSSDDVENYRQVDRDLFILKNLTEKSELWVHGDRHHSMDGKDQEHDKTTRMDFEEHSLVAPKGFASDEIMKAVVEIIDEHYPGSRKDCLRLLNQLLINEDRNLAAIALQELSDRTPLIAYPLIRQILVRLKKLCYKKDRPDLMNQQLLKNMRVYEVVLEFLSIPYDKKNDFEMPRLITLSHEFLRSFCKGNKENQSRLHKFISIEKDAKEGTLRVETVEEAATLVAIFRNNRELASNVSEDLIAHIVNLIEHKSRNAVFLELLQSLVCIYDKEIETSQDKVATEICSASDEVRALYVDNASFEQLEQMMQQAPPYLDNSHPLKYHIELVRLFALCTRGKNGSTELKCA
;
A
#
# COMPACT_ATOMS: atom_id res chain seq x y z
N MET A 1 -15.65 26.57 -34.92
CA MET A 1 -15.11 25.25 -34.54
C MET A 1 -15.65 24.72 -33.21
N ALA A 2 -15.32 25.30 -32.03
CA ALA A 2 -15.86 24.81 -30.75
C ALA A 2 -17.39 25.03 -30.57
N HIS A 3 -17.91 26.16 -31.08
CA HIS A 3 -19.35 26.45 -31.03
C HIS A 3 -20.16 25.58 -32.00
N GLU A 4 -19.60 25.28 -33.18
CA GLU A 4 -20.21 24.37 -34.16
C GLU A 4 -20.21 22.91 -33.68
N LEU A 5 -19.16 22.48 -32.97
CA LEU A 5 -19.13 21.17 -32.30
C LEU A 5 -20.15 21.09 -31.15
N TYR A 6 -20.35 22.19 -30.41
CA TYR A 6 -21.37 22.26 -29.36
C TYR A 6 -22.78 22.13 -29.93
N GLU A 7 -23.11 22.85 -31.01
CA GLU A 7 -24.43 22.71 -31.65
C GLU A 7 -24.62 21.32 -32.28
N ALA A 8 -23.61 20.77 -32.96
CA ALA A 8 -23.71 19.44 -33.57
C ALA A 8 -23.85 18.31 -32.53
N ILE A 9 -23.21 18.41 -31.36
CA ILE A 9 -23.28 17.37 -30.32
C ILE A 9 -24.52 17.55 -29.43
N TYR A 10 -25.00 18.76 -29.17
CA TYR A 10 -26.10 18.96 -28.22
C TYR A 10 -27.47 19.28 -28.84
N GLN A 11 -27.52 19.89 -30.03
CA GLN A 11 -28.81 20.14 -30.70
C GLN A 11 -29.24 19.00 -31.63
N SER A 12 -28.30 18.27 -32.25
CA SER A 12 -28.62 17.14 -33.14
C SER A 12 -28.90 15.85 -32.36
N SER A 13 -28.19 15.61 -31.26
CA SER A 13 -28.29 14.36 -30.47
C SER A 13 -29.46 14.34 -29.48
N GLY A 14 -30.07 15.50 -29.20
CA GLY A 14 -31.15 15.63 -28.23
C GLY A 14 -32.42 14.85 -28.60
N HIS A 15 -32.62 14.52 -29.89
CA HIS A 15 -33.77 13.71 -30.34
C HIS A 15 -33.43 12.24 -30.59
N GLU A 16 -32.17 11.87 -30.86
CA GLU A 16 -31.78 10.49 -31.23
C GLU A 16 -31.40 9.60 -30.04
N LEU A 17 -31.15 10.16 -28.85
CA LEU A 17 -30.74 9.38 -27.66
C LEU A 17 -31.89 9.04 -26.70
N HIS A 18 -33.13 9.42 -26.99
CA HIS A 18 -34.29 9.03 -26.20
C HIS A 18 -34.77 7.62 -26.57
N LEU A 19 -34.55 6.66 -25.67
CA LEU A 19 -34.83 5.24 -25.90
C LEU A 19 -36.30 4.91 -26.18
N ASP A 20 -37.25 5.76 -25.75
CA ASP A 20 -38.68 5.48 -25.82
C ASP A 20 -39.51 6.46 -26.68
N GLY A 21 -38.89 7.51 -27.24
CA GLY A 21 -39.59 8.53 -28.03
C GLY A 21 -40.71 9.28 -27.28
N GLY A 22 -40.82 9.10 -25.96
CA GLY A 22 -41.89 9.60 -25.10
C GLY A 22 -41.36 10.19 -23.79
N ASP A 23 -40.21 10.87 -23.86
CA ASP A 23 -39.54 11.54 -22.73
C ASP A 23 -39.30 10.65 -21.49
N GLY A 24 -39.08 9.34 -21.67
CA GLY A 24 -38.79 8.41 -20.58
C GLY A 24 -40.03 7.86 -19.83
N GLN A 25 -41.25 8.26 -20.21
CA GLN A 25 -42.47 7.88 -19.49
C GLN A 25 -42.84 6.40 -19.67
N LEU A 26 -42.58 5.83 -20.85
CA LEU A 26 -42.90 4.44 -21.14
C LEU A 26 -41.94 3.50 -20.39
N LEU A 27 -40.66 3.87 -20.35
CA LEU A 27 -39.66 3.17 -19.55
C LEU A 27 -40.04 3.19 -18.07
N LEU A 28 -40.45 4.35 -17.54
CA LEU A 28 -40.87 4.49 -16.14
C LEU A 28 -42.09 3.61 -15.81
N ALA A 29 -43.08 3.57 -16.70
CA ALA A 29 -44.27 2.74 -16.52
C ALA A 29 -43.93 1.25 -16.50
N ILE A 30 -43.05 0.80 -17.41
CA ILE A 30 -42.56 -0.59 -17.45
C ILE A 30 -41.81 -0.92 -16.15
N LEU A 31 -40.89 -0.05 -15.71
CA LEU A 31 -40.12 -0.27 -14.49
C LEU A 31 -41.02 -0.34 -13.25
N MET A 32 -42.01 0.55 -13.12
CA MET A 32 -42.99 0.50 -12.02
C MET A 32 -43.80 -0.80 -12.05
N GLN A 33 -44.27 -1.24 -13.23
CA GLN A 33 -44.99 -2.49 -13.35
C GLN A 33 -44.12 -3.71 -12.99
N MET A 34 -42.83 -3.70 -13.37
CA MET A 34 -41.87 -4.74 -13.00
C MET A 34 -41.63 -4.80 -11.49
N THR A 35 -41.68 -3.66 -10.78
CA THR A 35 -41.56 -3.65 -9.32
C THR A 35 -42.76 -4.23 -8.58
N MET A 36 -43.92 -4.31 -9.24
CA MET A 36 -45.12 -4.95 -8.70
C MET A 36 -45.15 -6.48 -8.94
N SER A 37 -44.11 -7.05 -9.55
CA SER A 37 -44.03 -8.49 -9.78
C SER A 37 -43.60 -9.27 -8.53
N ASP A 38 -44.09 -10.50 -8.39
CA ASP A 38 -43.73 -11.41 -7.29
C ASP A 38 -42.34 -12.05 -7.43
N TYR A 39 -41.52 -11.60 -8.39
CA TYR A 39 -40.19 -12.16 -8.67
C TYR A 39 -39.07 -11.21 -8.18
N PRO A 40 -38.45 -11.48 -7.02
CA PRO A 40 -37.54 -10.55 -6.36
C PRO A 40 -36.33 -10.07 -7.19
N PRO A 41 -35.67 -10.92 -8.01
CA PRO A 41 -34.54 -10.47 -8.84
C PRO A 41 -34.94 -9.41 -9.87
N LEU A 42 -36.14 -9.53 -10.45
CA LEU A 42 -36.65 -8.57 -11.43
C LEU A 42 -37.01 -7.25 -10.76
N THR A 43 -37.68 -7.29 -9.61
CA THR A 43 -37.96 -6.10 -8.81
C THR A 43 -36.67 -5.38 -8.40
N SER A 44 -35.63 -6.11 -8.00
CA SER A 44 -34.33 -5.53 -7.65
C SER A 44 -33.65 -4.84 -8.85
N ILE A 45 -33.63 -5.49 -10.02
CA ILE A 45 -33.05 -4.90 -11.23
C ILE A 45 -33.88 -3.70 -11.70
N ALA A 46 -35.20 -3.79 -11.69
CA ALA A 46 -36.09 -2.70 -12.06
C ALA A 46 -35.90 -1.47 -11.16
N LEU A 47 -35.77 -1.67 -9.84
CA LEU A 47 -35.45 -0.59 -8.90
C LEU A 47 -34.08 0.02 -9.16
N LYS A 48 -33.04 -0.79 -9.44
CA LYS A 48 -31.70 -0.27 -9.78
C LYS A 48 -31.73 0.63 -11.01
N VAL A 49 -32.42 0.20 -12.06
CA VAL A 49 -32.55 0.99 -13.30
C VAL A 49 -33.38 2.25 -13.04
N LEU A 50 -34.44 2.15 -12.24
CA LEU A 50 -35.26 3.29 -11.84
C LEU A 50 -34.44 4.34 -11.07
N PHE A 51 -33.67 3.94 -10.06
CA PHE A 51 -32.78 4.86 -9.34
C PHE A 51 -31.77 5.50 -10.27
N ARG A 52 -31.11 4.69 -11.10
CA ARG A 52 -30.13 5.16 -12.09
C ARG A 52 -30.72 6.19 -13.04
N HIS A 53 -31.97 6.04 -13.46
CA HIS A 53 -32.68 7.00 -14.30
C HIS A 53 -32.79 8.39 -13.64
N PHE A 54 -32.95 8.45 -12.32
CA PHE A 54 -33.02 9.72 -11.58
C PHE A 54 -31.66 10.25 -11.10
N THR A 55 -30.62 9.40 -11.07
CA THR A 55 -29.27 9.78 -10.61
C THR A 55 -28.25 9.97 -11.74
N GLN A 56 -28.68 9.96 -13.01
CA GLN A 56 -27.79 10.03 -14.18
C GLN A 56 -26.76 11.16 -14.10
N TYR A 57 -27.17 12.37 -13.71
CA TYR A 57 -26.26 13.51 -13.61
C TYR A 57 -25.24 13.35 -12.46
N GLN A 58 -25.67 12.76 -11.34
CA GLN A 58 -24.78 12.49 -10.22
C GLN A 58 -23.76 11.41 -10.57
N GLU A 59 -24.20 10.30 -11.18
CA GLU A 59 -23.31 9.25 -11.70
C GLU A 59 -22.32 9.81 -12.72
N LEU A 60 -22.79 10.62 -13.68
CA LEU A 60 -21.92 11.24 -14.68
C LEU A 60 -20.85 12.12 -14.02
N LEU A 61 -21.23 12.93 -13.02
CA LEU A 61 -20.28 13.75 -12.28
C LEU A 61 -19.29 12.91 -11.46
N GLU A 62 -19.72 11.77 -10.92
CA GLU A 62 -18.83 10.85 -10.20
C GLU A 62 -17.86 10.13 -11.13
N ASP A 63 -18.33 9.70 -12.30
CA ASP A 63 -17.51 9.06 -13.34
C ASP A 63 -16.50 10.06 -13.91
N LEU A 64 -16.93 11.31 -14.18
CA LEU A 64 -16.06 12.38 -14.68
C LEU A 64 -14.94 12.73 -13.68
N LYS A 65 -15.15 12.58 -12.37
CA LYS A 65 -14.09 12.77 -11.36
C LYS A 65 -13.01 11.68 -11.43
N GLN A 66 -13.32 10.51 -11.99
CA GLN A 66 -12.39 9.38 -12.12
C GLN A 66 -11.61 9.39 -13.45
N VAL A 67 -12.06 10.18 -14.43
CA VAL A 67 -11.39 10.31 -15.72
C VAL A 67 -10.01 10.94 -15.55
N GLN A 68 -9.00 10.30 -16.13
CA GLN A 68 -7.63 10.80 -16.13
C GLN A 68 -7.22 11.23 -17.53
N LEU A 69 -6.57 12.40 -17.61
CA LEU A 69 -5.98 12.88 -18.85
C LEU A 69 -4.51 12.44 -18.91
N LEU A 70 -4.21 11.50 -19.80
CA LEU A 70 -2.86 10.99 -20.02
C LEU A 70 -2.29 11.65 -21.29
N VAL A 71 -1.07 12.18 -21.20
CA VAL A 71 -0.48 13.01 -22.28
C VAL A 71 0.51 12.22 -23.12
N SER A 72 1.35 11.38 -22.51
CA SER A 72 2.37 10.61 -23.22
C SER A 72 1.98 9.14 -23.41
N SER A 73 2.58 8.48 -24.41
CA SER A 73 2.46 7.03 -24.60
C SER A 73 2.92 6.24 -23.38
N ASP A 74 3.99 6.71 -22.73
CA ASP A 74 4.56 6.09 -21.54
C ASP A 74 3.56 6.12 -20.37
N ASP A 75 2.81 7.21 -20.21
CA ASP A 75 1.79 7.34 -19.17
C ASP A 75 0.62 6.37 -19.41
N VAL A 76 0.24 6.16 -20.68
CA VAL A 76 -0.79 5.19 -21.07
C VAL A 76 -0.33 3.75 -20.77
N GLU A 77 0.94 3.43 -21.06
CA GLU A 77 1.50 2.13 -20.72
C GLU A 77 1.59 1.91 -19.21
N ASN A 78 2.01 2.93 -18.45
CA ASN A 78 2.03 2.90 -16.99
C ASN A 78 0.62 2.69 -16.42
N TYR A 79 -0.39 3.39 -16.95
CA TYR A 79 -1.78 3.22 -16.53
C TYR A 79 -2.26 1.78 -16.77
N ARG A 80 -2.06 1.25 -17.98
CA ARG A 80 -2.46 -0.14 -18.31
C ARG A 80 -1.75 -1.16 -17.42
N GLN A 81 -0.47 -0.94 -17.12
CA GLN A 81 0.30 -1.81 -16.24
C GLN A 81 -0.23 -1.76 -14.80
N VAL A 82 -0.50 -0.56 -14.27
CA VAL A 82 -1.06 -0.38 -12.92
C VAL A 82 -2.45 -0.97 -12.81
N ASP A 83 -3.32 -0.78 -13.81
CA ASP A 83 -4.67 -1.34 -13.83
C ASP A 83 -4.64 -2.89 -13.80
N ARG A 84 -3.75 -3.51 -14.57
CA ARG A 84 -3.53 -4.97 -14.53
C ARG A 84 -2.97 -5.42 -13.20
N ASP A 85 -1.94 -4.76 -12.69
CA ASP A 85 -1.30 -5.08 -11.41
C ASP A 85 -2.30 -4.97 -10.25
N LEU A 86 -3.15 -3.95 -10.27
CA LEU A 86 -4.22 -3.73 -9.30
C LEU A 86 -5.29 -4.82 -9.38
N PHE A 87 -5.69 -5.22 -10.60
CA PHE A 87 -6.62 -6.33 -10.81
C PHE A 87 -6.08 -7.63 -10.18
N ILE A 88 -4.80 -7.96 -10.43
CA ILE A 88 -4.18 -9.17 -9.89
C ILE A 88 -4.08 -9.09 -8.37
N LEU A 89 -3.53 -7.98 -7.83
CA LEU A 89 -3.32 -7.81 -6.40
C LEU A 89 -4.65 -7.89 -5.63
N LYS A 90 -5.71 -7.25 -6.14
CA LYS A 90 -7.03 -7.27 -5.51
C LYS A 90 -7.60 -8.69 -5.44
N ASN A 91 -7.59 -9.41 -6.56
CA ASN A 91 -8.09 -10.79 -6.61
C ASN A 91 -7.28 -11.73 -5.70
N LEU A 92 -5.95 -11.60 -5.66
CA LEU A 92 -5.10 -12.41 -4.78
C LEU A 92 -5.29 -12.07 -3.30
N THR A 93 -5.59 -10.81 -2.98
CA THR A 93 -5.92 -10.35 -1.62
C THR A 93 -7.26 -10.92 -1.16
N GLU A 94 -8.30 -10.83 -2.00
CA GLU A 94 -9.63 -11.40 -1.74
C GLU A 94 -9.59 -12.92 -1.58
N LYS A 95 -8.71 -13.61 -2.33
CA LYS A 95 -8.51 -15.06 -2.28
C LYS A 95 -7.31 -15.48 -1.44
N SER A 96 -6.91 -14.66 -0.46
CA SER A 96 -5.73 -14.91 0.38
C SER A 96 -5.79 -16.23 1.14
N GLU A 97 -6.97 -16.70 1.51
CA GLU A 97 -7.14 -18.01 2.15
C GLU A 97 -6.54 -19.17 1.34
N LEU A 98 -6.57 -19.11 0.00
CA LEU A 98 -6.12 -20.19 -0.88
C LEU A 98 -4.60 -20.41 -0.87
N TRP A 99 -3.81 -19.36 -0.62
CA TRP A 99 -2.36 -19.40 -0.78
C TRP A 99 -1.58 -19.03 0.49
N VAL A 100 -2.23 -18.35 1.44
CA VAL A 100 -1.65 -18.04 2.77
C VAL A 100 -1.83 -19.22 3.72
N HIS A 101 -3.02 -19.83 3.69
CA HIS A 101 -3.38 -20.97 4.53
C HIS A 101 -3.45 -22.27 3.73
N GLY A 102 -3.17 -22.21 2.43
CA GLY A 102 -3.12 -23.37 1.55
C GLY A 102 -2.09 -24.37 2.05
N ASP A 103 -2.50 -25.65 2.12
CA ASP A 103 -1.62 -26.73 2.54
C ASP A 103 -0.41 -26.80 1.59
N ARG A 104 0.80 -26.55 2.12
CA ARG A 104 2.07 -26.82 1.40
C ARG A 104 2.24 -28.30 1.09
N HIS A 105 1.38 -29.14 1.67
CA HIS A 105 1.28 -30.57 1.44
C HIS A 105 0.55 -30.99 0.15
N HIS A 106 0.13 -30.06 -0.72
CA HIS A 106 -0.16 -30.39 -2.12
C HIS A 106 1.09 -30.74 -2.94
N SER A 107 2.12 -31.32 -2.30
CA SER A 107 3.11 -32.14 -2.98
C SER A 107 2.35 -33.35 -3.52
N MET A 108 2.02 -33.32 -4.82
CA MET A 108 1.58 -34.54 -5.47
C MET A 108 2.68 -35.58 -5.26
N ASP A 109 2.34 -36.66 -4.56
CA ASP A 109 3.18 -37.82 -4.32
C ASP A 109 3.49 -38.46 -5.69
N GLY A 110 4.51 -37.93 -6.35
CA GLY A 110 4.92 -38.22 -7.71
C GLY A 110 6.32 -38.78 -7.70
N LYS A 111 6.39 -40.11 -7.55
CA LYS A 111 7.61 -40.91 -7.68
C LYS A 111 8.39 -40.60 -8.96
N ASP A 112 9.70 -40.42 -8.80
CA ASP A 112 10.78 -40.72 -9.76
C ASP A 112 10.42 -40.57 -11.26
N GLN A 113 10.34 -39.34 -11.74
CA GLN A 113 10.62 -39.03 -13.14
C GLN A 113 11.73 -37.98 -13.18
N GLU A 114 12.69 -38.14 -14.09
CA GLU A 114 13.69 -37.11 -14.40
C GLU A 114 12.95 -35.84 -14.85
N HIS A 115 12.68 -34.96 -13.89
CA HIS A 115 12.09 -33.66 -14.17
C HIS A 115 13.19 -32.77 -14.73
N ASP A 116 13.07 -32.46 -16.03
CA ASP A 116 13.77 -31.34 -16.67
C ASP A 116 13.60 -30.11 -15.76
N LYS A 117 14.58 -29.22 -15.59
CA LYS A 117 14.45 -28.05 -14.66
C LYS A 117 13.84 -26.85 -15.37
N THR A 118 13.11 -25.96 -14.68
CA THR A 118 12.65 -24.73 -15.33
C THR A 118 13.87 -23.86 -15.59
N THR A 119 14.09 -23.48 -16.85
CA THR A 119 15.23 -22.67 -17.25
C THR A 119 14.81 -21.26 -17.64
N ARG A 120 15.79 -20.36 -17.70
CA ARG A 120 15.59 -19.02 -18.24
C ARG A 120 15.09 -19.05 -19.69
N MET A 121 15.48 -20.06 -20.48
CA MET A 121 15.01 -20.23 -21.85
C MET A 121 13.49 -20.43 -21.92
N ASP A 122 12.89 -21.15 -20.97
CA ASP A 122 11.43 -21.33 -20.91
C ASP A 122 10.71 -19.99 -20.68
N PHE A 123 11.29 -19.10 -19.86
CA PHE A 123 10.75 -17.74 -19.66
C PHE A 123 10.93 -16.86 -20.90
N GLU A 124 12.02 -17.03 -21.64
CA GLU A 124 12.27 -16.31 -22.90
C GLU A 124 11.30 -16.79 -24.00
N GLU A 125 11.05 -18.10 -24.12
CA GLU A 125 10.05 -18.68 -25.03
C GLU A 125 8.64 -18.16 -24.74
N HIS A 126 8.28 -18.06 -23.46
CA HIS A 126 6.99 -17.50 -23.04
C HIS A 126 6.99 -15.97 -22.92
N SER A 127 8.01 -15.25 -23.43
CA SER A 127 8.07 -13.77 -23.38
C SER A 127 7.87 -13.17 -21.98
N LEU A 128 8.23 -13.92 -20.94
CA LEU A 128 8.11 -13.52 -19.54
C LEU A 128 9.31 -12.70 -19.06
N VAL A 129 10.41 -12.66 -19.82
CA VAL A 129 11.57 -11.76 -19.60
C VAL A 129 11.28 -10.36 -20.18
N ALA A 130 10.13 -9.80 -19.80
CA ALA A 130 9.66 -8.49 -20.24
C ALA A 130 9.55 -7.54 -19.04
N PRO A 131 9.56 -6.21 -19.23
CA PRO A 131 9.30 -5.25 -18.16
C PRO A 131 7.91 -5.45 -17.50
N LYS A 132 6.93 -5.92 -18.28
CA LYS A 132 5.59 -6.33 -17.81
C LYS A 132 5.59 -7.71 -17.12
N GLY A 133 6.59 -8.54 -17.43
CA GLY A 133 6.86 -9.84 -16.83
C GLY A 133 7.99 -9.77 -15.79
N PHE A 134 8.71 -10.86 -15.58
CA PHE A 134 9.73 -11.03 -14.54
C PHE A 134 11.08 -10.47 -14.99
N ALA A 135 11.21 -9.14 -14.96
CA ALA A 135 12.45 -8.45 -15.37
C ALA A 135 13.63 -8.59 -14.37
N SER A 136 13.38 -9.03 -13.13
CA SER A 136 14.43 -9.27 -12.14
C SER A 136 14.77 -10.75 -12.09
N ASP A 137 16.05 -11.08 -12.28
CA ASP A 137 16.55 -12.46 -12.17
C ASP A 137 16.24 -13.08 -10.80
N GLU A 138 16.15 -12.29 -9.72
CA GLU A 138 15.77 -12.79 -8.40
C GLU A 138 14.30 -13.24 -8.33
N ILE A 139 13.39 -12.48 -8.95
CA ILE A 139 11.96 -12.81 -8.93
C ILE A 139 11.70 -13.99 -9.86
N MET A 140 12.38 -14.03 -11.01
CA MET A 140 12.32 -15.16 -11.93
C MET A 140 12.79 -16.45 -11.25
N LYS A 141 13.91 -16.41 -10.52
CA LYS A 141 14.40 -17.55 -9.72
C LYS A 141 13.36 -17.99 -8.68
N ALA A 142 12.73 -17.06 -7.97
CA ALA A 142 11.70 -17.40 -7.00
C ALA A 142 10.48 -18.11 -7.65
N VAL A 143 10.07 -17.70 -8.85
CA VAL A 143 9.00 -18.38 -9.61
C VAL A 143 9.45 -19.77 -10.05
N VAL A 144 10.68 -19.89 -10.56
CA VAL A 144 11.28 -21.17 -10.96
C VAL A 144 11.35 -22.15 -9.80
N GLU A 145 11.84 -21.70 -8.64
CA GLU A 145 11.94 -22.50 -7.41
C GLU A 145 10.57 -23.03 -6.98
N ILE A 146 9.54 -22.16 -6.95
CA ILE A 146 8.18 -22.57 -6.58
C ILE A 146 7.59 -23.56 -7.59
N ILE A 147 7.77 -23.34 -8.88
CA ILE A 147 7.26 -24.25 -9.93
C ILE A 147 7.96 -25.60 -9.86
N ASP A 148 9.29 -25.62 -9.70
CA ASP A 148 10.07 -26.86 -9.69
C ASP A 148 9.86 -27.67 -8.40
N GLU A 149 9.70 -27.00 -7.26
CA GLU A 149 9.51 -27.67 -5.97
C GLU A 149 8.06 -28.15 -5.76
N HIS A 150 7.07 -27.35 -6.15
CA HIS A 150 5.66 -27.62 -5.81
C HIS A 150 4.81 -28.06 -7.01
N TYR A 151 5.20 -27.73 -8.24
CA TYR A 151 4.38 -27.95 -9.44
C TYR A 151 5.14 -28.53 -10.67
N PRO A 152 5.98 -29.57 -10.51
CA PRO A 152 6.85 -30.06 -11.60
C PRO A 152 6.06 -30.59 -12.81
N GLY A 153 4.86 -31.13 -12.60
CA GLY A 153 3.99 -31.65 -13.66
C GLY A 153 3.22 -30.59 -14.46
N SER A 154 3.12 -29.36 -13.96
CA SER A 154 2.29 -28.29 -14.54
C SER A 154 3.09 -27.09 -15.05
N ARG A 155 4.42 -27.22 -15.20
CA ARG A 155 5.31 -26.10 -15.57
C ARG A 155 4.87 -25.36 -16.83
N LYS A 156 4.71 -26.06 -17.96
CA LYS A 156 4.41 -25.42 -19.26
C LYS A 156 3.07 -24.70 -19.24
N ASP A 157 2.07 -25.31 -18.60
CA ASP A 157 0.76 -24.69 -18.43
C ASP A 157 0.83 -23.46 -17.51
N CYS A 158 1.59 -23.54 -16.42
CA CYS A 158 1.82 -22.41 -15.53
C CYS A 158 2.49 -21.23 -16.26
N LEU A 159 3.57 -21.47 -17.01
CA LEU A 159 4.26 -20.42 -17.77
C LEU A 159 3.35 -19.81 -18.85
N ARG A 160 2.54 -20.63 -19.51
CA ARG A 160 1.51 -20.17 -20.47
C ARG A 160 0.47 -19.28 -19.79
N LEU A 161 -0.05 -19.68 -18.63
CA LEU A 161 -1.02 -18.90 -17.86
C LEU A 161 -0.42 -17.60 -17.33
N LEU A 162 0.85 -17.61 -16.89
CA LEU A 162 1.59 -16.41 -16.48
C LEU A 162 1.77 -15.44 -17.65
N ASN A 163 2.07 -15.93 -18.85
CA ASN A 163 2.12 -15.08 -20.04
C ASN A 163 0.73 -14.48 -20.34
N GLN A 164 -0.31 -15.30 -20.30
CA GLN A 164 -1.69 -14.86 -20.53
C GLN A 164 -2.14 -13.82 -19.49
N LEU A 165 -1.66 -13.93 -18.26
CA LEU A 165 -1.95 -12.99 -17.18
C LEU A 165 -1.18 -11.66 -17.31
N LEU A 166 0.14 -11.74 -17.55
CA LEU A 166 1.05 -10.59 -17.44
C LEU A 166 1.28 -9.87 -18.77
N ILE A 167 1.14 -10.55 -19.90
CA ILE A 167 1.50 -10.00 -21.21
C ILE A 167 0.25 -9.70 -22.04
N ASN A 168 -0.74 -10.58 -22.05
CA ASN A 168 -1.95 -10.42 -22.86
C ASN A 168 -2.80 -9.22 -22.41
N GLU A 169 -3.36 -8.47 -23.37
CA GLU A 169 -4.16 -7.26 -23.11
C GLU A 169 -5.64 -7.55 -22.83
N ASP A 170 -6.11 -8.78 -23.10
CA ASP A 170 -7.51 -9.17 -22.86
C ASP A 170 -7.78 -9.44 -21.37
N ARG A 171 -8.63 -8.59 -20.76
CA ARG A 171 -9.03 -8.72 -19.35
C ARG A 171 -9.76 -10.02 -19.02
N ASN A 172 -10.60 -10.54 -19.92
CA ASN A 172 -11.36 -11.76 -19.66
C ASN A 172 -10.41 -12.96 -19.63
N LEU A 173 -9.48 -13.02 -20.59
CA LEU A 173 -8.45 -14.06 -20.63
C LEU A 173 -7.51 -13.97 -19.43
N ALA A 174 -7.15 -12.76 -18.98
CA ALA A 174 -6.36 -12.56 -17.77
C ALA A 174 -7.10 -13.01 -16.50
N ALA A 175 -8.41 -12.74 -16.40
CA ALA A 175 -9.23 -13.18 -15.27
C ALA A 175 -9.34 -14.71 -15.19
N ILE A 176 -9.57 -15.37 -16.33
CA ILE A 176 -9.61 -16.84 -16.42
C ILE A 176 -8.25 -17.42 -16.05
N ALA A 177 -7.16 -16.86 -16.59
CA ALA A 177 -5.82 -17.31 -16.29
C ALA A 177 -5.47 -17.16 -14.80
N LEU A 178 -5.85 -16.04 -14.18
CA LEU A 178 -5.64 -15.83 -12.75
C LEU A 178 -6.43 -16.83 -11.91
N GLN A 179 -7.67 -17.10 -12.28
CA GLN A 179 -8.49 -18.09 -11.58
C GLN A 179 -7.87 -19.50 -11.68
N GLU A 180 -7.47 -19.92 -12.88
CA GLU A 180 -6.83 -21.22 -13.08
C GLU A 180 -5.49 -21.33 -12.33
N LEU A 181 -4.70 -20.25 -12.27
CA LEU A 181 -3.47 -20.19 -11.48
C LEU A 181 -3.73 -20.26 -9.98
N SER A 182 -4.75 -19.56 -9.47
CA SER A 182 -5.13 -19.61 -8.06
C SER A 182 -5.62 -20.99 -7.64
N ASP A 183 -6.35 -21.69 -8.53
CA ASP A 183 -6.91 -23.00 -8.23
C ASP A 183 -5.86 -24.13 -8.34
N ARG A 184 -4.95 -24.06 -9.33
CA ARG A 184 -3.95 -25.13 -9.58
C ARG A 184 -2.59 -24.89 -8.95
N THR A 185 -2.17 -23.64 -8.84
CA THR A 185 -0.82 -23.25 -8.41
C THR A 185 -0.86 -22.06 -7.44
N PRO A 186 -1.56 -22.19 -6.29
CA PRO A 186 -1.81 -21.07 -5.37
C PRO A 186 -0.52 -20.40 -4.86
N LEU A 187 0.58 -21.14 -4.67
CA LEU A 187 1.83 -20.59 -4.14
C LEU A 187 2.53 -19.59 -5.07
N ILE A 188 2.12 -19.51 -6.34
CA ILE A 188 2.62 -18.52 -7.30
C ILE A 188 2.14 -17.09 -6.96
N ALA A 189 1.14 -16.97 -6.08
CA ALA A 189 0.71 -15.67 -5.56
C ALA A 189 1.86 -14.89 -4.90
N TYR A 190 2.75 -15.55 -4.14
CA TYR A 190 3.89 -14.89 -3.47
C TYR A 190 4.81 -14.12 -4.44
N PRO A 191 5.41 -14.76 -5.47
CA PRO A 191 6.27 -14.05 -6.40
C PRO A 191 5.52 -13.05 -7.27
N LEU A 192 4.24 -13.28 -7.60
CA LEU A 192 3.42 -12.32 -8.33
C LEU A 192 3.19 -11.02 -7.52
N ILE A 193 2.78 -11.15 -6.26
CA ILE A 193 2.58 -9.99 -5.37
C ILE A 193 3.90 -9.26 -5.15
N ARG A 194 5.00 -10.00 -4.90
CA ARG A 194 6.34 -9.42 -4.77
C ARG A 194 6.70 -8.57 -5.98
N GLN A 195 6.48 -9.10 -7.17
CA GLN A 195 6.75 -8.40 -8.43
C GLN A 195 5.90 -7.14 -8.60
N ILE A 196 4.60 -7.23 -8.32
CA ILE A 196 3.67 -6.11 -8.38
C ILE A 196 4.12 -5.00 -7.43
N LEU A 197 4.39 -5.30 -6.16
CA LEU A 197 4.82 -4.32 -5.17
C LEU A 197 6.14 -3.63 -5.57
N VAL A 198 7.10 -4.39 -6.12
CA VAL A 198 8.36 -3.83 -6.64
C VAL A 198 8.12 -2.90 -7.83
N ARG A 199 7.22 -3.25 -8.75
CA ARG A 199 6.86 -2.39 -9.89
C ARG A 199 6.18 -1.10 -9.42
N LEU A 200 5.19 -1.21 -8.55
CA LEU A 200 4.48 -0.07 -7.97
C LEU A 200 5.44 0.88 -7.23
N LYS A 201 6.37 0.32 -6.44
CA LYS A 201 7.42 1.10 -5.78
C LYS A 201 8.32 1.83 -6.78
N LYS A 202 8.77 1.15 -7.84
CA LYS A 202 9.61 1.76 -8.89
C LYS A 202 8.89 2.88 -9.62
N LEU A 203 7.59 2.73 -9.87
CA LEU A 203 6.78 3.74 -10.56
C LEU A 203 6.71 5.07 -9.79
N CYS A 204 6.85 5.05 -8.46
CA CYS A 204 6.93 6.25 -7.63
C CYS A 204 8.19 7.10 -7.88
N TYR A 205 9.16 6.63 -8.68
CA TYR A 205 10.42 7.32 -8.95
C TYR A 205 10.71 7.46 -10.44
N LYS A 206 11.30 8.59 -10.82
CA LYS A 206 11.86 8.85 -12.14
C LYS A 206 13.25 9.45 -11.97
N LYS A 207 14.29 8.77 -12.44
CA LYS A 207 15.71 9.17 -12.27
C LYS A 207 16.06 9.43 -10.79
N ASP A 208 15.70 8.48 -9.91
CA ASP A 208 15.90 8.51 -8.44
C ASP A 208 15.25 9.68 -7.68
N ARG A 209 14.39 10.45 -8.36
CA ARG A 209 13.56 11.48 -7.72
C ARG A 209 12.11 11.05 -7.65
N PRO A 210 11.37 11.44 -6.61
CA PRO A 210 9.94 11.17 -6.53
C PRO A 210 9.21 11.72 -7.76
N ASP A 211 8.39 10.89 -8.40
CA ASP A 211 7.56 11.27 -9.53
C ASP A 211 6.14 11.55 -9.06
N LEU A 212 5.83 12.84 -8.90
CA LEU A 212 4.52 13.30 -8.42
C LEU A 212 3.37 12.91 -9.36
N MET A 213 3.62 12.78 -10.66
CA MET A 213 2.58 12.41 -11.63
C MET A 213 2.19 10.94 -11.45
N ASN A 214 3.18 10.06 -11.37
CA ASN A 214 2.93 8.64 -11.14
C ASN A 214 2.35 8.38 -9.74
N GLN A 215 2.82 9.08 -8.73
CA GLN A 215 2.21 9.04 -7.39
C GLN A 215 0.75 9.51 -7.40
N GLN A 216 0.39 10.49 -8.24
CA GLN A 216 -0.99 10.94 -8.43
C GLN A 216 -1.83 9.87 -9.14
N LEU A 217 -1.31 9.26 -10.21
CA LEU A 217 -1.94 8.13 -10.91
C LEU A 217 -2.30 7.00 -9.92
N LEU A 218 -1.34 6.59 -9.11
CA LEU A 218 -1.52 5.54 -8.09
C LEU A 218 -2.57 5.93 -7.04
N LYS A 219 -2.65 7.22 -6.66
CA LYS A 219 -3.68 7.72 -5.74
C LYS A 219 -5.05 7.64 -6.40
N ASN A 220 -5.20 8.14 -7.61
CA ASN A 220 -6.46 8.18 -8.33
C ASN A 220 -7.00 6.77 -8.61
N MET A 221 -6.11 5.82 -8.87
CA MET A 221 -6.43 4.38 -9.02
C MET A 221 -6.67 3.66 -7.69
N ARG A 222 -6.55 4.36 -6.54
CA ARG A 222 -6.76 3.82 -5.18
C ARG A 222 -5.88 2.61 -4.84
N VAL A 223 -4.68 2.52 -5.43
CA VAL A 223 -3.76 1.38 -5.23
C VAL A 223 -3.40 1.19 -3.75
N TYR A 224 -3.24 2.30 -3.02
CA TYR A 224 -2.92 2.27 -1.59
C TYR A 224 -4.00 1.58 -0.75
N GLU A 225 -5.27 1.57 -1.15
CA GLU A 225 -6.35 0.92 -0.39
C GLU A 225 -6.21 -0.60 -0.47
N VAL A 226 -5.98 -1.13 -1.68
CA VAL A 226 -5.73 -2.57 -1.87
C VAL A 226 -4.46 -3.02 -1.16
N VAL A 227 -3.40 -2.19 -1.12
CA VAL A 227 -2.20 -2.52 -0.35
C VAL A 227 -2.44 -2.50 1.15
N LEU A 228 -3.28 -1.59 1.66
CA LEU A 228 -3.66 -1.57 3.07
C LEU A 228 -4.54 -2.78 3.44
N GLU A 229 -5.46 -3.17 2.56
CA GLU A 229 -6.26 -4.40 2.70
C GLU A 229 -5.33 -5.62 2.75
N PHE A 230 -4.36 -5.70 1.85
CA PHE A 230 -3.34 -6.76 1.84
C PHE A 230 -2.55 -6.84 3.16
N LEU A 231 -2.14 -5.70 3.73
CA LEU A 231 -1.45 -5.66 5.03
C LEU A 231 -2.30 -6.19 6.19
N SER A 232 -3.62 -6.25 6.04
CA SER A 232 -4.54 -6.74 7.06
C SER A 232 -4.75 -8.26 7.01
N ILE A 233 -4.20 -8.95 6.01
CA ILE A 233 -4.33 -10.42 5.88
C ILE A 233 -3.62 -11.10 7.05
N PRO A 234 -4.32 -11.97 7.82
CA PRO A 234 -3.70 -12.78 8.84
C PRO A 234 -2.81 -13.87 8.21
N TYR A 235 -1.64 -14.11 8.80
CA TYR A 235 -0.71 -15.14 8.35
C TYR A 235 0.02 -15.79 9.53
N ASP A 236 0.58 -16.98 9.30
CA ASP A 236 1.35 -17.70 10.31
C ASP A 236 2.80 -17.18 10.40
N LYS A 237 3.06 -16.35 11.41
CA LYS A 237 4.40 -15.76 11.67
C LYS A 237 5.53 -16.77 11.90
N LYS A 238 5.21 -18.04 12.23
CA LYS A 238 6.23 -19.08 12.50
C LYS A 238 6.57 -19.88 11.26
N ASN A 239 5.57 -20.18 10.44
CA ASN A 239 5.73 -21.07 9.29
C ASN A 239 5.91 -20.31 7.98
N ASP A 240 5.35 -19.11 7.85
CA ASP A 240 5.40 -18.30 6.63
C ASP A 240 6.57 -17.29 6.66
N PHE A 241 7.57 -17.56 5.82
CA PHE A 241 8.77 -16.74 5.70
C PHE A 241 8.68 -15.71 4.56
N GLU A 242 7.72 -15.85 3.65
CA GLU A 242 7.55 -14.95 2.51
C GLU A 242 6.61 -13.79 2.85
N MET A 243 5.55 -14.03 3.64
CA MET A 243 4.63 -12.96 4.07
C MET A 243 5.31 -11.76 4.74
N PRO A 244 6.22 -11.96 5.72
CA PRO A 244 6.95 -10.83 6.32
C PRO A 244 7.70 -9.99 5.28
N ARG A 245 8.28 -10.62 4.25
CA ARG A 245 8.99 -9.92 3.16
C ARG A 245 8.02 -9.10 2.30
N LEU A 246 6.84 -9.65 2.00
CA LEU A 246 5.79 -8.94 1.27
C LEU A 246 5.26 -7.74 2.07
N ILE A 247 5.06 -7.90 3.38
CA ILE A 247 4.66 -6.81 4.27
C ILE A 247 5.69 -5.68 4.27
N THR A 248 6.98 -6.00 4.39
CA THR A 248 8.05 -4.99 4.29
C THR A 248 8.00 -4.27 2.94
N LEU A 249 7.84 -4.98 1.82
CA LEU A 249 7.71 -4.37 0.48
C LEU A 249 6.47 -3.47 0.36
N SER A 250 5.34 -3.87 0.94
CA SER A 250 4.13 -3.06 1.00
C SER A 250 4.36 -1.75 1.76
N HIS A 251 5.03 -1.79 2.91
CA HIS A 251 5.43 -0.58 3.64
C HIS A 251 6.43 0.27 2.86
N GLU A 252 7.42 -0.32 2.18
CA GLU A 252 8.34 0.40 1.31
C GLU A 252 7.63 1.11 0.15
N PHE A 253 6.61 0.47 -0.43
CA PHE A 253 5.75 1.09 -1.42
C PHE A 253 5.00 2.28 -0.82
N LEU A 254 4.31 2.11 0.32
CA LEU A 254 3.57 3.19 0.98
C LEU A 254 4.48 4.39 1.31
N ARG A 255 5.68 4.13 1.82
CA ARG A 255 6.73 5.14 2.07
C ARG A 255 7.12 5.87 0.79
N SER A 256 7.26 5.15 -0.32
CA SER A 256 7.62 5.72 -1.63
C SER A 256 6.47 6.49 -2.28
N PHE A 257 5.23 6.05 -2.06
CA PHE A 257 4.01 6.65 -2.57
C PHE A 257 3.73 8.04 -1.98
N CYS A 258 4.03 8.25 -0.70
CA CYS A 258 3.84 9.54 -0.04
C CYS A 258 5.09 10.44 -0.01
N LYS A 259 6.25 9.93 -0.45
CA LYS A 259 7.52 10.66 -0.41
C LYS A 259 7.45 11.95 -1.23
N GLY A 260 7.54 13.09 -0.54
CA GLY A 260 7.53 14.41 -1.16
C GLY A 260 6.16 14.87 -1.68
N ASN A 261 5.07 14.15 -1.35
CA ASN A 261 3.73 14.44 -1.83
C ASN A 261 2.74 14.61 -0.67
N LYS A 262 2.43 15.88 -0.37
CA LYS A 262 1.56 16.25 0.75
C LYS A 262 0.14 15.72 0.62
N GLU A 263 -0.41 15.63 -0.58
CA GLU A 263 -1.76 15.11 -0.79
C GLU A 263 -1.84 13.62 -0.46
N ASN A 264 -0.84 12.85 -0.90
CA ASN A 264 -0.76 11.42 -0.61
C ASN A 264 -0.52 11.17 0.88
N GLN A 265 0.30 11.99 1.54
CA GLN A 265 0.47 11.98 3.00
C GLN A 265 -0.87 12.21 3.73
N SER A 266 -1.60 13.26 3.36
CA SER A 266 -2.91 13.57 3.95
C SER A 266 -3.96 12.49 3.65
N ARG A 267 -3.82 11.75 2.54
CA ARG A 267 -4.70 10.61 2.24
C ARG A 267 -4.39 9.42 3.14
N LEU A 268 -3.12 9.01 3.23
CA LEU A 268 -2.70 7.89 4.09
C LEU A 268 -2.97 8.17 5.57
N HIS A 269 -2.83 9.42 6.02
CA HIS A 269 -3.12 9.82 7.40
C HIS A 269 -4.54 9.43 7.85
N LYS A 270 -5.53 9.41 6.92
CA LYS A 270 -6.91 9.03 7.23
C LYS A 270 -7.10 7.53 7.54
N PHE A 271 -6.10 6.71 7.25
CA PHE A 271 -6.12 5.26 7.47
C PHE A 271 -5.25 4.83 8.66
N ILE A 272 -4.68 5.78 9.40
CA ILE A 272 -3.98 5.50 10.66
C ILE A 272 -5.03 5.26 11.74
N SER A 273 -4.95 4.13 12.43
CA SER A 273 -5.79 3.85 13.59
C SER A 273 -4.94 3.31 14.74
N ILE A 274 -5.23 3.77 15.95
CA ILE A 274 -4.61 3.32 17.21
C ILE A 274 -5.47 2.22 17.86
N GLU A 275 -6.72 2.06 17.41
CA GLU A 275 -7.67 1.12 18.00
C GLU A 275 -7.29 -0.33 17.71
N LYS A 276 -7.39 -1.20 18.73
CA LYS A 276 -7.13 -2.64 18.59
C LYS A 276 -8.11 -3.34 17.65
N ASP A 277 -9.33 -2.82 17.56
CA ASP A 277 -10.40 -3.30 16.66
C ASP A 277 -10.47 -2.49 15.36
N ALA A 278 -9.34 -1.93 14.90
CA ALA A 278 -9.31 -1.15 13.69
C ALA A 278 -9.78 -1.96 12.48
N LYS A 279 -10.61 -1.31 11.64
CA LYS A 279 -11.15 -1.89 10.41
C LYS A 279 -10.03 -2.44 9.53
N GLU A 280 -10.32 -3.49 8.78
CA GLU A 280 -9.43 -3.98 7.72
C GLU A 280 -9.06 -2.82 6.78
N GLY A 281 -7.80 -2.80 6.32
CA GLY A 281 -7.28 -1.71 5.51
C GLY A 281 -6.78 -0.50 6.30
N THR A 282 -6.42 -0.65 7.58
CA THR A 282 -5.84 0.42 8.41
C THR A 282 -4.44 0.08 8.90
N LEU A 283 -3.63 1.11 9.12
CA LEU A 283 -2.30 0.97 9.74
C LEU A 283 -2.49 0.96 11.26
N ARG A 284 -2.15 -0.16 11.91
CA ARG A 284 -2.43 -0.41 13.35
C ARG A 284 -1.34 0.09 14.30
N VAL A 285 -0.28 0.71 13.77
CA VAL A 285 0.82 1.32 14.54
C VAL A 285 1.29 0.37 15.66
N GLU A 286 1.70 -0.83 15.28
CA GLU A 286 2.11 -1.88 16.19
C GLU A 286 3.54 -2.34 15.98
N THR A 287 4.06 -2.13 14.77
CA THR A 287 5.35 -2.65 14.30
C THR A 287 6.30 -1.51 13.93
N VAL A 288 7.59 -1.84 13.89
CA VAL A 288 8.65 -0.89 13.46
C VAL A 288 8.43 -0.44 12.00
N GLU A 289 7.90 -1.32 11.14
CA GLU A 289 7.63 -0.98 9.73
C GLU A 289 6.50 0.04 9.58
N GLU A 290 5.46 -0.07 10.41
CA GLU A 290 4.39 0.93 10.49
C GLU A 290 4.92 2.25 11.00
N ALA A 291 5.77 2.25 12.04
CA ALA A 291 6.41 3.47 12.53
C ALA A 291 7.26 4.15 11.44
N ALA A 292 8.06 3.38 10.69
CA ALA A 292 8.82 3.90 9.55
C ALA A 292 7.89 4.45 8.44
N THR A 293 6.71 3.87 8.26
CA THR A 293 5.69 4.38 7.33
C THR A 293 5.08 5.69 7.83
N LEU A 294 4.78 5.79 9.12
CA LEU A 294 4.34 7.04 9.75
C LEU A 294 5.38 8.15 9.61
N VAL A 295 6.68 7.83 9.78
CA VAL A 295 7.76 8.81 9.56
C VAL A 295 7.63 9.40 8.16
N ALA A 296 7.42 8.58 7.13
CA ALA A 296 7.26 9.07 5.75
C ALA A 296 5.97 9.90 5.55
N ILE A 297 4.88 9.56 6.25
CA ILE A 297 3.61 10.30 6.19
C ILE A 297 3.77 11.71 6.78
N PHE A 298 4.40 11.85 7.95
CA PHE A 298 4.52 13.15 8.62
C PHE A 298 5.73 13.97 8.14
N ARG A 299 6.75 13.32 7.57
CA ARG A 299 7.97 13.99 7.12
C ARG A 299 7.66 15.13 6.16
N ASN A 300 8.16 16.32 6.50
CA ASN A 300 8.00 17.54 5.72
C ASN A 300 6.55 18.02 5.54
N ASN A 301 5.61 17.57 6.39
CA ASN A 301 4.22 17.99 6.36
C ASN A 301 3.79 18.74 7.64
N ARG A 302 3.91 20.07 7.60
CA ARG A 302 3.59 20.94 8.75
C ARG A 302 2.10 20.91 9.12
N GLU A 303 1.21 20.75 8.15
CA GLU A 303 -0.24 20.73 8.41
C GLU A 303 -0.65 19.48 9.19
N LEU A 304 -0.10 18.32 8.83
CA LEU A 304 -0.32 17.09 9.56
C LEU A 304 0.37 17.13 10.93
N ALA A 305 1.65 17.52 10.98
CA ALA A 305 2.43 17.55 12.21
C ALA A 305 1.87 18.52 13.26
N SER A 306 1.24 19.63 12.86
CA SER A 306 0.60 20.57 13.76
C SER A 306 -0.71 20.06 14.36
N ASN A 307 -1.36 19.09 13.71
CA ASN A 307 -2.70 18.57 14.07
C ASN A 307 -2.65 17.15 14.63
N VAL A 308 -1.48 16.70 15.09
CA VAL A 308 -1.31 15.37 15.68
C VAL A 308 -2.09 15.26 16.99
N SER A 309 -2.81 14.14 17.16
CA SER A 309 -3.51 13.80 18.40
C SER A 309 -2.52 13.42 19.51
N GLU A 310 -2.85 13.81 20.74
CA GLU A 310 -2.07 13.43 21.93
C GLU A 310 -2.07 11.91 22.12
N ASP A 311 -3.21 11.25 21.86
CA ASP A 311 -3.34 9.79 21.93
C ASP A 311 -2.34 9.05 21.02
N LEU A 312 -2.04 9.60 19.83
CA LEU A 312 -1.06 8.97 18.93
C LEU A 312 0.35 9.07 19.50
N ILE A 313 0.70 10.21 20.08
CA ILE A 313 2.02 10.43 20.70
C ILE A 313 2.17 9.52 21.92
N ALA A 314 1.18 9.48 22.80
CA ALA A 314 1.16 8.61 23.97
C ALA A 314 1.27 7.13 23.58
N HIS A 315 0.55 6.69 22.55
CA HIS A 315 0.65 5.32 22.02
C HIS A 315 2.05 5.02 21.49
N ILE A 316 2.67 5.92 20.73
CA ILE A 316 4.05 5.74 20.24
C ILE A 316 5.03 5.59 21.41
N VAL A 317 4.91 6.42 22.44
CA VAL A 317 5.78 6.35 23.64
C VAL A 317 5.58 5.03 24.40
N ASN A 318 4.33 4.58 24.54
CA ASN A 318 4.00 3.29 25.14
C ASN A 318 4.60 2.10 24.35
N LEU A 319 4.59 2.15 23.01
CA LEU A 319 5.24 1.11 22.18
C LEU A 319 6.76 1.05 22.40
N ILE A 320 7.41 2.20 22.60
CA ILE A 320 8.84 2.26 22.94
C ILE A 320 9.10 1.59 24.29
N GLU A 321 8.20 1.80 25.26
CA GLU A 321 8.31 1.24 26.60
C GLU A 321 8.11 -0.28 26.65
N HIS A 322 7.08 -0.80 25.95
CA HIS A 322 6.67 -2.21 26.11
C HIS A 322 7.10 -3.15 24.98
N LYS A 323 7.28 -2.69 23.74
CA LYS A 323 7.61 -3.57 22.61
C LYS A 323 9.08 -3.58 22.26
N SER A 324 9.68 -2.42 21.97
CA SER A 324 11.10 -2.37 21.57
C SER A 324 11.66 -0.95 21.59
N ARG A 325 12.85 -0.79 22.17
CA ARG A 325 13.66 0.43 22.04
C ARG A 325 14.27 0.48 20.64
N ASN A 326 13.66 1.25 19.75
CA ASN A 326 14.12 1.40 18.37
C ASN A 326 14.18 2.88 17.99
N ALA A 327 15.29 3.30 17.38
CA ALA A 327 15.51 4.68 16.96
C ALA A 327 14.43 5.19 15.99
N VAL A 328 13.78 4.31 15.22
CA VAL A 328 12.70 4.68 14.28
C VAL A 328 11.52 5.37 14.97
N PHE A 329 11.16 4.97 16.18
CA PHE A 329 10.08 5.63 16.93
C PHE A 329 10.49 7.03 17.39
N LEU A 330 11.77 7.23 17.73
CA LEU A 330 12.29 8.56 18.04
C LEU A 330 12.36 9.43 16.79
N GLU A 331 12.80 8.89 15.66
CA GLU A 331 12.77 9.57 14.36
C GLU A 331 11.35 10.01 13.98
N LEU A 332 10.34 9.19 14.30
CA LEU A 332 8.93 9.56 14.13
C LEU A 332 8.59 10.79 14.97
N LEU A 333 8.88 10.78 16.27
CA LEU A 333 8.65 11.93 17.14
C LEU A 333 9.41 13.17 16.65
N GLN A 334 10.67 13.03 16.23
CA GLN A 334 11.45 14.14 15.65
C GLN A 334 10.76 14.74 14.42
N SER A 335 10.16 13.91 13.56
CA SER A 335 9.45 14.36 12.36
C SER A 335 8.18 15.18 12.66
N LEU A 336 7.63 15.06 13.88
CA LEU A 336 6.46 15.83 14.35
C LEU A 336 6.85 17.18 14.98
N VAL A 337 8.04 17.25 15.57
CA VAL A 337 8.50 18.37 16.41
C VAL A 337 9.13 19.48 15.57
N CYS A 338 9.90 19.13 14.54
CA CYS A 338 10.60 20.10 13.70
C CYS A 338 10.50 19.76 12.21
N ILE A 339 10.11 20.74 11.40
CA ILE A 339 9.99 20.60 9.94
C ILE A 339 10.73 21.75 9.26
N TYR A 340 11.72 21.42 8.42
CA TYR A 340 12.56 22.39 7.72
C TYR A 340 13.13 23.47 8.64
N ASP A 341 13.72 23.06 9.76
CA ASP A 341 14.33 23.99 10.71
C ASP A 341 13.34 24.99 11.33
N LYS A 342 12.03 24.69 11.27
CA LYS A 342 10.98 25.44 11.95
C LYS A 342 10.29 24.56 12.97
N GLU A 343 10.22 25.07 14.18
CA GLU A 343 9.54 24.48 15.32
C GLU A 343 8.01 24.49 15.15
N ILE A 344 7.39 23.47 15.76
CA ILE A 344 5.94 23.36 15.96
C ILE A 344 5.71 23.33 17.46
N GLU A 345 5.47 24.50 18.06
CA GLU A 345 5.38 24.69 19.52
C GLU A 345 4.38 23.72 20.19
N THR A 346 3.23 23.49 19.56
CA THR A 346 2.19 22.58 20.07
C THR A 346 2.68 21.14 20.12
N SER A 347 3.36 20.67 19.09
CA SER A 347 3.90 19.31 19.02
C SER A 347 5.14 19.14 19.89
N GLN A 348 5.97 20.18 20.02
CA GLN A 348 7.09 20.22 20.97
C GLN A 348 6.61 19.98 22.41
N ASP A 349 5.60 20.72 22.88
CA ASP A 349 5.13 20.59 24.26
C ASP A 349 4.46 19.24 24.51
N LYS A 350 3.65 18.74 23.57
CA LYS A 350 3.03 17.40 23.66
C LYS A 350 4.08 16.30 23.76
N VAL A 351 5.04 16.26 22.83
CA VAL A 351 6.10 15.25 22.79
C VAL A 351 7.00 15.35 24.02
N ALA A 352 7.40 16.57 24.43
CA ALA A 352 8.21 16.76 25.62
C ALA A 352 7.49 16.29 26.88
N THR A 353 6.19 16.57 27.01
CA THR A 353 5.39 16.14 28.17
C THR A 353 5.35 14.62 28.26
N GLU A 354 4.97 13.93 27.18
CA GLU A 354 4.85 12.47 27.17
C GLU A 354 6.17 11.75 27.42
N ILE A 355 7.28 12.23 26.83
CA ILE A 355 8.61 11.62 27.06
C ILE A 355 9.11 11.87 28.48
N CYS A 356 8.86 13.05 29.05
CA CYS A 356 9.27 13.35 30.43
C CYS A 356 8.45 12.57 31.46
N SER A 357 7.17 12.29 31.17
CA SER A 357 6.33 11.43 32.01
C SER A 357 6.60 9.94 31.83
N ALA A 358 7.30 9.54 30.76
CA ALA A 358 7.65 8.15 30.51
C ALA A 358 8.65 7.61 31.54
N SER A 359 8.73 6.28 31.65
CA SER A 359 9.64 5.60 32.57
C SER A 359 11.12 5.94 32.29
N ASP A 360 11.95 5.77 33.32
CA ASP A 360 13.41 5.96 33.21
C ASP A 360 14.02 5.04 32.14
N GLU A 361 13.35 3.92 31.84
CA GLU A 361 13.70 2.99 30.78
C GLU A 361 13.59 3.58 29.36
N VAL A 362 12.57 4.42 29.12
CA VAL A 362 12.38 5.12 27.84
C VAL A 362 13.36 6.28 27.72
N ARG A 363 13.59 6.99 28.83
CA ARG A 363 14.53 8.13 28.89
C ARG A 363 15.98 7.68 28.78
N ALA A 364 16.34 6.46 29.19
CA ALA A 364 17.64 5.83 28.97
C ALA A 364 18.85 6.81 29.07
N LEU A 365 18.82 7.67 30.10
CA LEU A 365 19.84 8.69 30.34
C LEU A 365 20.94 8.07 31.21
N TYR A 366 22.18 8.11 30.73
CA TYR A 366 23.35 7.59 31.42
C TYR A 366 23.92 8.64 32.39
N VAL A 367 23.28 8.82 33.55
CA VAL A 367 23.54 9.94 34.49
C VAL A 367 24.45 9.53 35.66
N ASP A 368 24.39 8.29 36.12
CA ASP A 368 25.21 7.77 37.22
C ASP A 368 26.55 7.21 36.72
N ASN A 369 27.55 7.13 37.61
CA ASN A 369 28.90 6.71 37.23
C ASN A 369 28.95 5.32 36.58
N ALA A 370 28.11 4.36 37.02
CA ALA A 370 28.11 3.02 36.46
C ALA A 370 27.50 2.97 35.06
N SER A 371 26.41 3.72 34.83
CA SER A 371 25.81 3.82 33.49
C SER A 371 26.69 4.64 32.53
N PHE A 372 27.42 5.64 33.02
CA PHE A 372 28.40 6.38 32.22
C PHE A 372 29.58 5.50 31.77
N GLU A 373 30.13 4.66 32.66
CA GLU A 373 31.14 3.66 32.28
C GLU A 373 30.60 2.68 31.23
N GLN A 374 29.33 2.28 31.34
CA GLN A 374 28.67 1.45 30.34
C GLN A 374 28.56 2.17 28.98
N LEU A 375 28.19 3.46 28.97
CA LEU A 375 28.14 4.27 27.75
C LEU A 375 29.53 4.37 27.10
N GLU A 376 30.57 4.60 27.89
CA GLU A 376 31.94 4.69 27.40
C GLU A 376 32.39 3.36 26.76
N GLN A 377 32.12 2.22 27.39
CA GLN A 377 32.38 0.90 26.82
C GLN A 377 31.61 0.68 25.52
N MET A 378 30.34 1.08 25.46
CA MET A 378 29.52 0.99 24.26
C MET A 378 30.06 1.86 23.11
N MET A 379 30.61 3.04 23.41
CA MET A 379 31.25 3.90 22.41
C MET A 379 32.58 3.32 21.91
N GLN A 380 33.35 2.69 22.79
CA GLN A 380 34.62 2.05 22.41
C GLN A 380 34.42 0.79 21.55
N GLN A 381 33.32 0.06 21.77
CA GLN A 381 32.96 -1.15 21.02
C GLN A 381 32.03 -0.87 19.84
N ALA A 382 31.71 0.40 19.57
CA ALA A 382 30.75 0.78 18.55
C ALA A 382 31.23 0.39 17.15
N PRO A 383 30.43 -0.38 16.37
CA PRO A 383 30.72 -0.61 14.97
C PRO A 383 30.62 0.71 14.17
N PRO A 384 31.29 0.81 13.00
CA PRO A 384 31.24 2.00 12.16
C PRO A 384 29.83 2.35 11.66
N TYR A 385 28.91 1.39 11.68
CA TYR A 385 27.49 1.61 11.39
C TYR A 385 26.65 1.08 12.55
N LEU A 386 25.89 1.99 13.18
CA LEU A 386 24.97 1.66 14.26
C LEU A 386 23.59 1.28 13.69
N ASP A 387 23.13 0.07 14.00
CA ASP A 387 21.77 -0.36 13.67
C ASP A 387 20.71 0.43 14.47
N ASN A 388 19.49 0.50 13.95
CA ASN A 388 18.35 1.21 14.55
C ASN A 388 17.92 0.62 15.90
N SER A 389 18.29 -0.64 16.17
CA SER A 389 18.09 -1.32 17.45
C SER A 389 19.20 -1.03 18.47
N HIS A 390 20.31 -0.40 18.06
CA HIS A 390 21.48 -0.23 18.91
C HIS A 390 21.23 0.83 20.00
N PRO A 391 21.49 0.55 21.30
CA PRO A 391 21.16 1.50 22.37
C PRO A 391 21.89 2.83 22.26
N LEU A 392 23.13 2.84 21.73
CA LEU A 392 23.87 4.08 21.45
C LEU A 392 23.17 4.96 20.40
N LYS A 393 22.60 4.36 19.34
CA LYS A 393 21.86 5.13 18.32
C LYS A 393 20.56 5.67 18.88
N TYR A 394 19.86 4.86 19.68
CA TYR A 394 18.68 5.30 20.41
C TYR A 394 19.01 6.50 21.31
N HIS A 395 20.10 6.45 22.09
CA HIS A 395 20.53 7.55 22.95
C HIS A 395 20.87 8.82 22.14
N ILE A 396 21.60 8.70 21.03
CA ILE A 396 21.91 9.84 20.14
C ILE A 396 20.63 10.48 19.60
N GLU A 397 19.69 9.68 19.09
CA GLU A 397 18.42 10.19 18.54
C GLU A 397 17.50 10.74 19.63
N LEU A 398 17.60 10.25 20.87
CA LEU A 398 16.86 10.79 22.01
C LEU A 398 17.39 12.17 22.44
N VAL A 399 18.71 12.31 22.56
CA VAL A 399 19.35 13.61 22.84
C VAL A 399 19.03 14.61 21.72
N ARG A 400 19.06 14.16 20.46
CA ARG A 400 18.64 15.00 19.33
C ARG A 400 17.17 15.41 19.46
N LEU A 401 16.27 14.50 19.83
CA LEU A 401 14.86 14.81 20.03
C LEU A 401 14.66 15.88 21.12
N PHE A 402 15.32 15.76 22.27
CA PHE A 402 15.29 16.80 23.30
C PHE A 402 15.81 18.14 22.79
N ALA A 403 16.92 18.15 22.05
CA ALA A 403 17.45 19.38 21.44
C ALA A 403 16.49 20.01 20.42
N LEU A 404 15.70 19.20 19.71
CA LEU A 404 14.66 19.68 18.80
C LEU A 404 13.42 20.17 19.55
N CYS A 405 13.08 19.57 20.69
CA CYS A 405 11.98 20.00 21.55
C CYS A 405 12.26 21.37 22.20
N THR A 406 13.52 21.63 22.59
CA THR A 406 13.94 22.91 23.21
C THR A 406 14.35 23.99 22.21
N ARG A 407 14.26 23.70 20.91
CA ARG A 407 14.58 24.66 19.87
C ARG A 407 13.49 25.74 19.77
N GLY A 408 13.88 27.00 19.87
CA GLY A 408 12.96 28.14 19.78
C GLY A 408 12.94 28.92 21.09
N LYS A 409 11.84 29.64 21.37
CA LYS A 409 11.61 30.30 22.66
C LYS A 409 10.48 29.61 23.40
N ASN A 410 10.68 28.35 23.80
CA ASN A 410 9.65 27.55 24.44
C ASN A 410 10.04 27.20 25.88
N GLY A 411 9.87 28.17 26.78
CA GLY A 411 10.32 28.08 28.17
C GLY A 411 9.71 26.92 28.97
N SER A 412 8.51 26.44 28.62
CA SER A 412 7.93 25.27 29.29
C SER A 412 8.66 23.98 28.93
N THR A 413 9.03 23.80 27.66
CA THR A 413 9.80 22.64 27.20
C THR A 413 11.25 22.69 27.68
N GLU A 414 11.86 23.88 27.70
CA GLU A 414 13.21 24.06 28.26
C GLU A 414 13.27 23.68 29.74
N LEU A 415 12.28 24.09 30.55
CA LEU A 415 12.21 23.71 31.96
C LEU A 415 12.00 22.21 32.19
N LYS A 416 11.32 21.52 31.27
CA LYS A 416 11.08 20.07 31.36
C LYS A 416 12.30 19.25 30.93
N CYS A 417 13.11 19.77 30.00
CA CYS A 417 14.27 19.07 29.42
C CYS A 417 15.61 19.44 30.07
N ALA A 418 15.66 20.52 30.87
CA ALA A 418 16.81 20.92 31.67
C ALA A 418 16.98 20.01 32.89
#